data_AF-A0A534KFH5-F1
#
_entry.id   AF-A0A534KFH5-F1
#
_cell.length_a   1.000
_cell.length_b   1.000
_cell.length_c   1.000
_cell.angle_alpha   90.00
_cell.angle_beta   90.00
_cell.angle_gamma   90.00
#
_symmetry.space_group_name_H-M   'P 1'
#
loop_
_entity.id
_entity.type
_entity.pdbx_description
1 polymer ?
#
loop_
_entity_poly.entity_id
_entity_poly.type
_entity_poly.pdbx_seq_one_letter_code
_entity_poly.pdbx_strand_id
1 'polypeptide(L)'
;MRVAAWRQARALLWVGMTLVLLLALFIFAGVVTIPGIPTPRVDLSSLGPWVYILPLLLATKALLEVLRPVFRAALRTHVRYEADIFAHFQIVSYVVWGTAFALVAYVLVENGGQDLAYLGTAFVVASAALIFVMQEPLLNLVGWLVLIAMGLYKLGDRIEMNQARGYVVDITPMNTTLREVGGLLYGDSFTGRYVTIPKLLLESAEDIVAPMMRENRAHLRSKYEFADLADYIAEEPKVGWGLGASSVDLTLVYFCPVFAKGAYRTRLVKRILEKFSGETRVAFAYPHMQMVPSADKKVSVVR
;
A
#
# COMPACT_ATOMS: atom_id res chain seq x y z
N MET A 1 15.06 43.11 -4.31
CA MET A 1 16.52 43.39 -4.26
C MET A 1 17.32 42.34 -3.47
N ARG A 2 16.87 41.84 -2.31
CA ARG A 2 17.63 40.87 -1.47
C ARG A 2 18.01 39.54 -2.16
N VAL A 3 17.15 39.00 -3.04
CA VAL A 3 17.39 37.71 -3.73
C VAL A 3 18.51 37.80 -4.79
N ALA A 4 18.70 38.96 -5.42
CA ALA A 4 19.73 39.15 -6.44
C ALA A 4 21.13 39.25 -5.79
N ALA A 5 21.24 39.96 -4.67
CA ALA A 5 22.47 40.10 -3.90
C ALA A 5 22.99 38.74 -3.37
N TRP A 6 22.09 37.88 -2.88
CA TRP A 6 22.47 36.55 -2.37
C TRP A 6 22.99 35.62 -3.48
N ARG A 7 22.45 35.72 -4.69
CA ARG A 7 22.92 34.95 -5.86
C ARG A 7 24.31 35.38 -6.33
N GLN A 8 24.58 36.69 -6.34
CA GLN A 8 25.91 37.21 -6.68
C GLN A 8 26.94 36.87 -5.59
N ALA A 9 26.55 36.96 -4.32
CA ALA A 9 27.39 36.55 -3.20
C ALA A 9 27.75 35.05 -3.28
N ARG A 10 26.80 34.18 -3.63
CA ARG A 10 27.06 32.74 -3.80
C ARG A 10 28.07 32.48 -4.93
N ALA A 11 27.90 33.10 -6.10
CA ALA A 11 28.86 32.95 -7.19
C ALA A 11 30.27 33.45 -6.80
N LEU A 12 30.36 34.60 -6.13
CA LEU A 12 31.62 35.14 -5.62
C LEU A 12 32.26 34.22 -4.57
N LEU A 13 31.46 33.57 -3.72
CA LEU A 13 31.96 32.58 -2.76
C LEU A 13 32.56 31.35 -3.45
N TRP A 14 31.89 30.78 -4.45
CA TRP A 14 32.42 29.61 -5.16
C TRP A 14 33.67 29.96 -5.98
N VAL A 15 33.70 31.13 -6.64
CA VAL A 15 34.89 31.64 -7.34
C VAL A 15 36.04 31.89 -6.37
N GLY A 16 35.77 32.57 -5.25
CA GLY A 16 36.76 32.79 -4.20
C GLY A 16 37.30 31.48 -3.64
N MET A 17 36.43 30.51 -3.39
CA MET A 17 36.83 29.19 -2.90
C MET A 17 37.67 28.41 -3.92
N THR A 18 37.36 28.50 -5.21
CA THR A 18 38.21 27.91 -6.27
C THR A 18 39.57 28.56 -6.37
N LEU A 19 39.62 29.89 -6.25
CA LEU A 19 40.85 30.65 -6.38
C LEU A 19 41.76 30.42 -5.17
N VAL A 20 41.18 30.35 -3.96
CA VAL A 20 41.88 29.96 -2.73
C VAL A 20 42.39 28.52 -2.80
N LEU A 21 41.59 27.58 -3.31
CA LEU A 21 41.99 26.17 -3.47
C LEU A 21 43.14 26.03 -4.48
N LEU A 22 43.05 26.71 -5.63
CA LEU A 22 44.12 26.72 -6.64
C LEU A 22 45.39 27.39 -6.13
N LEU A 23 45.27 28.50 -5.39
CA LEU A 23 46.40 29.19 -4.76
C LEU A 23 47.08 28.32 -3.71
N ALA A 24 46.30 27.65 -2.85
CA ALA A 24 46.82 26.70 -1.87
C ALA A 24 47.58 25.56 -2.58
N LEU A 25 47.00 24.99 -3.63
CA LEU A 25 47.62 23.92 -4.41
C LEU A 25 48.93 24.38 -5.09
N PHE A 26 48.97 25.61 -5.61
CA PHE A 26 50.18 26.23 -6.19
C PHE A 26 51.29 26.49 -5.16
N ILE A 27 50.91 26.86 -3.92
CA ILE A 27 51.84 27.06 -2.80
C ILE A 27 52.41 25.72 -2.34
N PHE A 28 51.56 24.69 -2.18
CA PHE A 28 52.01 23.33 -1.82
C PHE A 28 52.83 22.67 -2.93
N ALA A 29 52.57 22.99 -4.19
CA ALA A 29 53.38 22.55 -5.34
C ALA A 29 54.72 23.28 -5.47
N GLY A 30 54.96 24.30 -4.65
CA GLY A 30 56.21 25.07 -4.65
C GLY A 30 56.39 25.97 -5.88
N VAL A 31 55.33 26.21 -6.67
CA VAL A 31 55.37 27.04 -7.88
C VAL A 31 55.25 28.53 -7.53
N VAL A 32 54.57 28.87 -6.42
CA VAL A 32 54.49 30.23 -5.89
C VAL A 32 55.30 30.31 -4.59
N THR A 33 56.39 31.09 -4.62
CA THR A 33 57.21 31.37 -3.44
C THR A 33 56.76 32.69 -2.81
N ILE A 34 56.34 32.64 -1.54
CA ILE A 34 56.11 33.85 -0.74
C ILE A 34 57.46 34.20 -0.10
N PRO A 35 58.02 35.40 -0.37
CA PRO A 35 59.31 35.78 0.19
C PRO A 35 59.25 35.79 1.73
N GLY A 36 60.08 34.97 2.38
CA GLY A 36 60.23 34.93 3.85
C GLY A 36 59.60 33.75 4.58
N ILE A 37 58.88 32.84 3.90
CA ILE A 37 58.34 31.61 4.51
C ILE A 37 58.99 30.39 3.87
N PRO A 38 59.59 29.45 4.63
CA PRO A 38 60.06 28.19 4.07
C PRO A 38 58.86 27.42 3.49
N THR A 39 58.84 27.24 2.17
CA THR A 39 57.76 26.52 1.49
C THR A 39 57.86 25.03 1.83
N PRO A 40 56.84 24.43 2.47
CA PRO A 40 56.82 22.98 2.64
C PRO A 40 56.68 22.34 1.25
N ARG A 41 57.72 21.62 0.80
CA ARG A 41 57.64 20.76 -0.38
C ARG A 41 56.91 19.49 0.02
N VAL A 42 55.59 19.52 -0.09
CA VAL A 42 54.79 18.31 0.05
C VAL A 42 54.79 17.64 -1.32
N ASP A 43 55.27 16.39 -1.39
CA ASP A 43 55.18 15.59 -2.61
C ASP A 43 53.69 15.33 -2.93
N LEU A 44 53.11 16.15 -3.80
CA LEU A 44 51.71 16.04 -4.23
C LEU A 44 51.42 14.75 -5.02
N SER A 45 52.47 14.05 -5.46
CA SER A 45 52.37 12.71 -6.02
C SER A 45 51.80 11.69 -5.01
N SER A 46 51.97 11.92 -3.70
CA SER A 46 51.42 11.05 -2.65
C SER A 46 49.91 11.23 -2.41
N LEU A 47 49.36 12.40 -2.77
CA LEU A 47 47.94 12.72 -2.63
C LEU A 47 47.10 12.19 -3.81
N GLY A 48 47.75 11.54 -4.79
CA GLY A 48 47.10 10.86 -5.90
C GLY A 48 46.32 11.81 -6.84
N PRO A 49 45.41 11.27 -7.68
CA PRO A 49 44.64 12.04 -8.65
C PRO A 49 43.64 13.01 -7.99
N TRP A 50 43.37 12.88 -6.69
CA TRP A 50 42.45 13.72 -5.92
C TRP A 50 42.84 15.20 -5.93
N VAL A 51 44.13 15.49 -6.02
CA VAL A 51 44.68 16.84 -6.14
C VAL A 51 44.14 17.55 -7.38
N TYR A 52 43.87 16.82 -8.46
CA TYR A 52 43.35 17.39 -9.71
C TYR A 52 41.82 17.32 -9.79
N ILE A 53 41.22 16.27 -9.25
CA ILE A 53 39.76 16.03 -9.31
C ILE A 53 38.98 17.07 -8.50
N LEU A 54 39.38 17.33 -7.26
CA LEU A 54 38.68 18.28 -6.39
C LEU A 54 38.66 19.72 -6.94
N PRO A 55 39.79 20.32 -7.36
CA PRO A 55 39.76 21.64 -7.97
C PRO A 55 39.04 21.65 -9.32
N LEU A 56 39.11 20.58 -10.12
CA LEU A 56 38.38 20.51 -11.39
C LEU A 56 36.86 20.56 -11.17
N LEU A 57 36.32 19.78 -10.25
CA LEU A 57 34.88 19.79 -9.94
C LEU A 57 34.45 21.11 -9.31
N LEU A 58 35.29 21.68 -8.44
CA LEU A 58 35.05 22.97 -7.83
C LEU A 58 35.06 24.10 -8.87
N ALA A 59 36.02 24.09 -9.79
CA ALA A 59 36.15 25.03 -10.90
C ALA A 59 34.97 24.92 -11.86
N THR A 60 34.53 23.70 -12.18
CA THR A 60 33.33 23.46 -13.00
C THR A 60 32.09 24.06 -12.36
N LYS A 61 31.93 23.86 -11.04
CA LYS A 61 30.81 24.46 -10.29
C LYS A 61 30.88 25.99 -10.25
N ALA A 62 32.06 26.56 -9.99
CA ALA A 62 32.24 28.01 -10.00
C ALA A 62 31.96 28.60 -11.38
N LEU A 63 32.45 27.96 -12.45
CA LEU A 63 32.20 28.34 -13.84
C LEU A 63 30.69 28.36 -14.14
N LEU A 64 29.94 27.32 -13.76
CA LEU A 64 28.49 27.27 -13.97
C LEU A 64 27.75 28.36 -13.18
N GLU A 65 28.16 28.68 -11.96
CA GLU A 65 27.55 29.77 -11.19
C GLU A 65 27.84 31.16 -11.77
N VAL A 66 29.04 31.37 -12.32
CA VAL A 66 29.43 32.62 -13.02
C VAL A 66 28.76 32.74 -14.39
N LEU A 67 28.59 31.63 -15.11
CA LEU A 67 27.97 31.62 -16.43
C LEU A 67 26.45 31.79 -16.34
N ARG A 68 25.82 31.40 -15.23
CA ARG A 68 24.37 31.53 -15.00
C ARG A 68 23.79 32.93 -15.28
N PRO A 69 24.34 34.04 -14.75
CA PRO A 69 23.85 35.38 -15.08
C PRO A 69 24.05 35.77 -16.55
N VAL A 70 25.18 35.37 -17.16
CA VAL A 70 25.49 35.64 -18.57
C VAL A 70 24.52 34.89 -19.48
N PHE A 71 24.29 33.61 -19.21
CA PHE A 71 23.36 32.76 -19.96
C PHE A 71 21.92 33.30 -19.88
N ARG A 72 21.51 33.77 -18.69
CA ARG A 72 20.21 34.43 -18.52
C ARG A 72 20.12 35.74 -19.32
N ALA A 73 21.18 36.54 -19.32
CA ALA A 73 21.21 37.79 -20.08
C ALA A 73 21.14 37.54 -21.60
N ALA A 74 21.84 36.51 -22.08
CA ALA A 74 21.85 36.11 -23.49
C ALA A 74 20.49 35.58 -23.95
N LEU A 75 19.88 34.64 -23.21
CA LEU A 75 18.61 34.00 -23.61
C LEU A 75 17.38 34.88 -23.42
N ARG A 76 17.47 35.98 -22.65
CA ARG A 76 16.38 36.96 -22.50
C ARG A 76 15.98 37.62 -23.83
N THR A 77 16.88 37.61 -24.82
CA THR A 77 16.62 38.16 -26.16
C THR A 77 15.80 37.22 -27.05
N HIS A 78 15.84 35.91 -26.80
CA HIS A 78 15.25 34.89 -27.67
C HIS A 78 14.05 34.16 -27.04
N VAL A 79 13.91 34.16 -25.71
CA VAL A 79 12.88 33.36 -25.01
C VAL A 79 12.01 34.27 -24.13
N ARG A 80 10.68 34.22 -24.34
CA ARG A 80 9.70 35.07 -23.65
C ARG A 80 9.39 34.63 -22.20
N TYR A 81 9.53 33.35 -21.89
CA TYR A 81 9.18 32.79 -20.57
C TYR A 81 10.43 32.53 -19.71
N GLU A 82 10.42 32.99 -18.45
CA GLU A 82 11.56 32.78 -17.53
C GLU A 82 11.78 31.29 -17.19
N ALA A 83 10.73 30.47 -17.21
CA ALA A 83 10.81 29.03 -16.93
C ALA A 83 11.64 28.29 -17.99
N ASP A 84 11.50 28.64 -19.26
CA ASP A 84 12.24 28.02 -20.36
C ASP A 84 13.73 28.37 -20.29
N ILE A 85 14.07 29.61 -19.91
CA ILE A 85 15.47 30.03 -19.70
C ILE A 85 16.13 29.19 -18.59
N PHE A 86 15.37 28.86 -17.54
CA PHE A 86 15.86 28.00 -16.46
C PHE A 86 16.07 26.56 -16.93
N ALA A 87 15.12 26.00 -17.68
CA ALA A 87 15.22 24.64 -18.23
C ALA A 87 16.44 24.48 -19.16
N HIS A 88 16.68 25.44 -20.07
CA HIS A 88 17.84 25.41 -20.97
C HIS A 88 19.16 25.46 -20.19
N PHE A 89 19.25 26.33 -19.17
CA PHE A 89 20.43 26.39 -18.33
C PHE A 89 20.67 25.08 -17.55
N GLN A 90 19.60 24.42 -17.11
CA GLN A 90 19.68 23.13 -16.41
C GLN A 90 20.18 22.01 -17.33
N ILE A 91 19.69 21.95 -18.57
CA ILE A 91 20.18 21.01 -19.59
C ILE A 91 21.67 21.24 -19.85
N VAL A 92 22.08 22.48 -20.13
CA VAL A 92 23.50 22.82 -20.35
C VAL A 92 24.35 22.46 -19.13
N SER A 93 23.86 22.75 -17.92
CA SER A 93 24.56 22.40 -16.69
C SER A 93 24.76 20.89 -16.55
N TYR A 94 23.77 20.07 -16.90
CA TYR A 94 23.90 18.62 -16.87
C TYR A 94 24.90 18.10 -17.90
N VAL A 95 24.91 18.66 -19.11
CA VAL A 95 25.93 18.33 -20.12
C VAL A 95 27.33 18.65 -19.59
N VAL A 96 27.53 19.85 -19.04
CA VAL A 96 28.83 20.27 -18.47
C VAL A 96 29.26 19.37 -17.31
N TRP A 97 28.36 19.03 -16.39
CA TRP A 97 28.66 18.07 -15.33
C TRP A 97 28.98 16.68 -15.88
N GLY A 98 28.26 16.21 -16.88
CA GLY A 98 28.53 14.94 -17.56
C GLY A 98 29.93 14.92 -18.17
N THR A 99 30.33 15.99 -18.87
CA THR A 99 31.69 16.13 -19.42
C THR A 99 32.75 16.19 -18.32
N ALA A 100 32.50 16.91 -17.22
CA ALA A 100 33.43 16.97 -16.09
C ALA A 100 33.61 15.60 -15.42
N PHE A 101 32.54 14.84 -15.21
CA PHE A 101 32.63 13.48 -14.67
C PHE A 101 33.34 12.53 -15.63
N ALA A 102 33.11 12.64 -16.93
CA ALA A 102 33.82 11.85 -17.92
C ALA A 102 35.34 12.16 -17.90
N LEU A 103 35.72 13.43 -17.73
CA LEU A 103 37.12 13.84 -17.60
C LEU A 103 37.73 13.31 -16.29
N VAL A 104 37.00 13.36 -15.17
CA VAL A 104 37.43 12.74 -13.91
C VAL A 104 37.63 11.23 -14.07
N ALA A 105 36.71 10.54 -14.72
CA ALA A 105 36.83 9.10 -14.99
C ALA A 105 38.06 8.81 -15.88
N TYR A 106 38.28 9.62 -16.92
CA TYR A 106 39.46 9.51 -17.78
C TYR A 106 40.78 9.68 -16.98
N VAL A 107 40.87 10.72 -16.14
CA VAL A 107 42.05 10.96 -15.27
C VAL A 107 42.26 9.81 -14.29
N LEU A 108 41.19 9.24 -13.72
CA LEU A 108 41.30 8.10 -12.81
C LEU A 108 41.78 6.83 -13.50
N VAL A 109 41.41 6.59 -14.75
CA VAL A 109 41.88 5.45 -15.55
C VAL A 109 43.36 5.61 -15.91
N GLU A 110 43.77 6.82 -16.30
CA GLU A 110 45.17 7.12 -16.69
C GLU A 110 46.15 6.99 -15.50
N ASN A 111 45.72 7.31 -14.27
CA ASN A 111 46.54 7.21 -13.06
C ASN A 111 46.62 5.79 -12.47
N GLY A 112 46.44 4.75 -13.30
CA GLY A 112 46.64 3.36 -12.92
C GLY A 112 45.38 2.61 -12.47
N GLY A 113 44.20 3.23 -12.54
CA GLY A 113 42.88 2.57 -12.40
C GLY A 113 42.56 1.96 -11.02
N GLN A 114 43.54 1.89 -10.10
CA GLN A 114 43.35 1.33 -8.76
C GLN A 114 42.35 2.16 -7.95
N ASP A 115 42.43 3.49 -8.00
CA ASP A 115 41.47 4.38 -7.34
C ASP A 115 40.05 4.21 -7.87
N LEU A 116 39.91 4.01 -9.19
CA LEU A 116 38.61 3.71 -9.80
C LEU A 116 38.07 2.36 -9.30
N ALA A 117 38.93 1.37 -9.16
CA ALA A 117 38.55 0.06 -8.63
C ALA A 117 38.12 0.15 -7.14
N TYR A 118 38.81 0.94 -6.31
CA TYR A 118 38.42 1.14 -4.92
C TYR A 118 37.07 1.85 -4.79
N LEU A 119 36.87 2.94 -5.54
CA LEU A 119 35.59 3.66 -5.55
C LEU A 119 34.46 2.82 -6.13
N GLY A 120 34.73 2.09 -7.21
CA GLY A 120 33.79 1.16 -7.83
C GLY A 120 33.39 0.05 -6.86
N THR A 121 34.36 -0.55 -6.16
CA THR A 121 34.10 -1.59 -5.15
C THR A 121 33.30 -1.04 -3.98
N ALA A 122 33.66 0.13 -3.45
CA ALA A 122 32.91 0.78 -2.37
C ALA A 122 31.47 1.08 -2.79
N PHE A 123 31.25 1.58 -4.01
CA PHE A 123 29.93 1.86 -4.54
C PHE A 123 29.11 0.58 -4.76
N VAL A 124 29.73 -0.48 -5.28
CA VAL A 124 29.10 -1.79 -5.46
C VAL A 124 28.67 -2.37 -4.10
N VAL A 125 29.54 -2.33 -3.09
CA VAL A 125 29.23 -2.83 -1.74
C VAL A 125 28.13 -1.99 -1.09
N ALA A 126 28.19 -0.66 -1.19
CA ALA A 126 27.14 0.22 -0.67
C ALA A 126 25.80 0.02 -1.39
N SER A 127 25.83 -0.17 -2.70
CA SER A 127 24.63 -0.47 -3.50
C SER A 127 24.05 -1.82 -3.16
N ALA A 128 24.89 -2.84 -2.96
CA ALA A 128 24.45 -4.16 -2.52
C ALA A 128 23.79 -4.10 -1.14
N ALA A 129 24.38 -3.36 -0.19
CA ALA A 129 23.77 -3.14 1.11
C ALA A 129 22.42 -2.41 1.00
N LEU A 130 22.34 -1.37 0.16
CA LEU A 130 21.08 -0.66 -0.08
C LEU A 130 20.01 -1.56 -0.70
N ILE A 131 20.37 -2.38 -1.69
CA ILE A 131 19.47 -3.34 -2.33
C ILE A 131 18.98 -4.37 -1.30
N PHE A 132 19.88 -4.89 -0.46
CA PHE A 132 19.53 -5.85 0.59
C PHE A 132 18.50 -5.27 1.57
N VAL A 133 18.68 -4.01 1.99
CA VAL A 133 17.72 -3.32 2.88
C VAL A 133 16.40 -3.01 2.15
N MET A 134 16.46 -2.68 0.87
CA MET A 134 15.30 -2.30 0.05
C MET A 134 14.59 -3.48 -0.62
N GLN A 135 14.99 -4.73 -0.35
CA GLN A 135 14.45 -5.91 -1.01
C GLN A 135 12.93 -6.03 -0.82
N GLU A 136 12.43 -5.82 0.41
CA GLU A 136 11.01 -5.94 0.74
C GLU A 136 10.15 -4.85 0.07
N PRO A 137 10.50 -3.54 0.17
CA PRO A 137 9.79 -2.50 -0.57
C PRO A 137 9.78 -2.70 -2.09
N LEU A 138 10.89 -3.15 -2.66
CA LEU A 138 10.99 -3.39 -4.10
C LEU A 138 10.10 -4.57 -4.53
N LEU A 139 10.06 -5.65 -3.76
CA LEU A 139 9.18 -6.79 -4.01
C LEU A 139 7.71 -6.40 -3.93
N ASN A 140 7.31 -5.59 -2.95
CA ASN A 140 5.94 -5.09 -2.85
C ASN A 140 5.55 -4.22 -4.06
N LEU A 141 6.46 -3.33 -4.51
CA LEU A 141 6.27 -2.52 -5.71
C LEU A 141 6.09 -3.36 -6.98
N VAL A 142 6.94 -4.37 -7.16
CA VAL A 142 6.85 -5.29 -8.29
C VAL A 142 5.54 -6.09 -8.22
N GLY A 143 5.18 -6.58 -7.04
CA GLY A 143 3.90 -7.27 -6.80
C GLY A 143 2.71 -6.39 -7.19
N TRP A 144 2.71 -5.12 -6.80
CA TRP A 144 1.69 -4.17 -7.19
C TRP A 144 1.63 -3.91 -8.70
N LEU A 145 2.78 -3.74 -9.36
CA LEU A 145 2.84 -3.58 -10.82
C LEU A 145 2.26 -4.80 -11.55
N VAL A 146 2.60 -6.01 -11.07
CA VAL A 146 2.08 -7.28 -11.56
C VAL A 146 0.55 -7.35 -11.40
N LEU A 147 0.02 -6.93 -10.25
CA LEU A 147 -1.43 -6.88 -10.01
C LEU A 147 -2.14 -5.96 -10.99
N ILE A 148 -1.60 -4.77 -11.26
CA ILE A 148 -2.18 -3.81 -12.21
C ILE A 148 -2.08 -4.32 -13.65
N ALA A 149 -0.92 -4.82 -14.06
CA ALA A 149 -0.67 -5.22 -15.44
C ALA A 149 -1.47 -6.47 -15.84
N MET A 150 -1.57 -7.47 -14.96
CA MET A 150 -2.27 -8.72 -15.25
C MET A 150 -3.72 -8.74 -14.77
N GLY A 151 -4.13 -7.78 -13.93
CA GLY A 151 -5.49 -7.70 -13.41
C GLY A 151 -5.91 -8.95 -12.63
N LEU A 152 -5.00 -9.53 -11.84
CA LEU A 152 -5.20 -10.79 -11.12
C LEU A 152 -6.44 -10.77 -10.20
N TYR A 153 -6.71 -9.62 -9.57
CA TYR A 153 -7.95 -9.32 -8.85
C TYR A 153 -8.19 -7.81 -8.84
N LYS A 154 -9.44 -7.40 -8.58
CA LYS A 154 -9.89 -6.00 -8.61
C LYS A 154 -10.49 -5.58 -7.26
N LEU A 155 -10.70 -4.28 -7.09
CA LEU A 155 -11.42 -3.76 -5.93
C LEU A 155 -12.82 -4.39 -5.86
N GLY A 156 -13.19 -4.87 -4.67
CA GLY A 156 -14.45 -5.57 -4.42
C GLY A 156 -14.40 -7.09 -4.65
N ASP A 157 -13.31 -7.64 -5.20
CA ASP A 157 -13.18 -9.09 -5.33
C ASP A 157 -13.00 -9.74 -3.95
N ARG A 158 -13.59 -10.92 -3.79
CA ARG A 158 -13.42 -11.73 -2.57
C ARG A 158 -12.20 -12.62 -2.76
N ILE A 159 -11.14 -12.33 -2.03
CA ILE A 159 -9.88 -13.08 -2.10
C ILE A 159 -9.50 -13.62 -0.73
N GLU A 160 -8.70 -14.67 -0.74
CA GLU A 160 -8.11 -15.27 0.46
C GLU A 160 -6.61 -15.28 0.28
N MET A 161 -5.92 -14.59 1.18
CA MET A 161 -4.45 -14.50 1.18
C MET A 161 -3.96 -15.03 2.53
N ASN A 162 -3.25 -16.16 2.49
CA ASN A 162 -2.80 -16.92 3.66
C ASN A 162 -3.96 -17.28 4.60
N GLN A 163 -4.12 -16.57 5.72
CA GLN A 163 -5.18 -16.79 6.70
C GLN A 163 -6.25 -15.68 6.72
N ALA A 164 -6.06 -14.61 5.94
CA ALA A 164 -7.02 -13.51 5.86
C ALA A 164 -7.94 -13.72 4.65
N ARG A 165 -9.25 -13.79 4.90
CA ARG A 165 -10.28 -13.91 3.86
C ARG A 165 -11.18 -12.69 3.90
N GLY A 166 -11.38 -12.03 2.76
CA GLY A 166 -12.16 -10.79 2.76
C GLY A 166 -12.42 -10.21 1.37
N TYR A 167 -13.06 -9.05 1.33
CA TYR A 167 -13.23 -8.26 0.10
C TYR A 167 -12.09 -7.25 -0.03
N VAL A 168 -11.51 -7.12 -1.22
CA VAL A 168 -10.47 -6.12 -1.50
C VAL A 168 -11.07 -4.72 -1.42
N VAL A 169 -10.58 -3.88 -0.50
CA VAL A 169 -11.04 -2.50 -0.34
C VAL A 169 -10.17 -1.56 -1.16
N ASP A 170 -8.86 -1.71 -1.04
CA ASP A 170 -7.90 -0.86 -1.74
C ASP A 170 -6.60 -1.61 -2.06
N ILE A 171 -5.94 -1.23 -3.15
CA ILE A 171 -4.71 -1.82 -3.67
C ILE A 171 -3.65 -0.72 -3.81
N THR A 172 -2.77 -0.61 -2.82
CA THR A 172 -1.69 0.39 -2.74
C THR A 172 -0.33 -0.28 -3.06
N PRO A 173 0.69 0.45 -3.54
CA PRO A 173 2.00 -0.13 -3.88
C PRO A 173 2.70 -0.95 -2.79
N MET A 174 2.42 -0.68 -1.53
CA MET A 174 3.07 -1.32 -0.38
C MET A 174 2.18 -2.35 0.32
N ASN A 175 0.87 -2.27 0.14
CA ASN A 175 -0.08 -3.12 0.84
C ASN A 175 -1.42 -3.19 0.09
N THR A 176 -2.13 -4.30 0.27
CA THR A 176 -3.52 -4.45 -0.15
C THR A 176 -4.38 -4.56 1.09
N THR A 177 -5.46 -3.78 1.17
CA THR A 177 -6.36 -3.78 2.32
C THR A 177 -7.56 -4.67 2.04
N LEU A 178 -7.81 -5.60 2.96
CA LEU A 178 -8.93 -6.53 2.88
C LEU A 178 -9.93 -6.19 3.98
N ARG A 179 -11.22 -6.12 3.62
CA ARG A 179 -12.30 -6.14 4.60
C ARG A 179 -12.60 -7.59 4.92
N GLU A 180 -12.13 -8.03 6.07
CA GLU A 180 -12.23 -9.42 6.53
C GLU A 180 -13.69 -9.89 6.60
N VAL A 181 -13.90 -11.15 6.21
CA VAL A 181 -15.20 -11.84 6.24
C VAL A 181 -14.97 -13.25 6.78
N GLY A 182 -15.05 -13.37 8.10
CA GLY A 182 -15.00 -14.64 8.82
C GLY A 182 -14.08 -14.60 10.03
N GLY A 183 -14.64 -14.80 11.22
CA GLY A 183 -13.95 -15.01 12.49
C GLY A 183 -14.85 -15.81 13.44
N LEU A 184 -14.28 -16.41 14.49
CA LEU A 184 -15.04 -17.17 15.50
C LEU A 184 -16.01 -16.31 16.35
N LEU A 185 -16.05 -14.99 16.12
CA LEU A 185 -16.90 -14.04 16.82
C LEU A 185 -17.85 -13.35 15.82
N TYR A 186 -19.10 -13.81 15.86
CA TYR A 186 -20.36 -13.16 15.50
C TYR A 186 -20.29 -11.71 14.95
N GLY A 187 -20.83 -11.46 13.75
CA GLY A 187 -21.13 -10.11 13.27
C GLY A 187 -21.23 -9.95 11.75
N ASP A 188 -22.45 -10.00 11.24
CA ASP A 188 -22.93 -9.79 9.88
C ASP A 188 -22.24 -8.72 9.01
N SER A 189 -22.15 -8.98 7.70
CA SER A 189 -22.23 -7.94 6.68
C SER A 189 -23.09 -8.40 5.50
N PHE A 190 -24.11 -7.58 5.23
CA PHE A 190 -25.29 -7.81 4.40
C PHE A 190 -24.99 -8.02 2.90
N THR A 191 -25.63 -9.02 2.31
CA THR A 191 -25.50 -9.41 0.89
C THR A 191 -26.47 -8.69 -0.06
N GLY A 192 -27.17 -7.64 0.40
CA GLY A 192 -28.03 -6.79 -0.46
C GLY A 192 -29.17 -7.52 -1.20
N ARG A 193 -29.43 -8.80 -0.90
CA ARG A 193 -30.43 -9.62 -1.58
C ARG A 193 -31.59 -9.88 -0.63
N TYR A 194 -32.80 -9.48 -1.02
CA TYR A 194 -34.02 -9.81 -0.29
C TYR A 194 -34.23 -11.34 -0.29
N VAL A 195 -34.09 -11.95 0.87
CA VAL A 195 -34.46 -13.35 1.13
C VAL A 195 -35.85 -13.32 1.76
N THR A 196 -36.83 -13.86 1.05
CA THR A 196 -38.25 -13.93 1.48
C THR A 196 -38.49 -14.97 2.59
N ILE A 197 -37.50 -15.82 2.89
CA ILE A 197 -37.63 -17.00 3.77
C ILE A 197 -37.85 -16.63 5.26
N PRO A 198 -37.12 -15.69 5.88
CA PRO A 198 -37.36 -15.33 7.29
C PRO A 198 -38.76 -14.77 7.52
N LYS A 199 -39.31 -14.08 6.51
CA LYS A 199 -40.65 -13.49 6.59
C LYS A 199 -41.74 -14.54 6.70
N LEU A 200 -41.73 -15.60 5.86
CA LEU A 200 -42.76 -16.64 5.92
C LEU A 200 -42.78 -17.37 7.27
N LEU A 201 -41.60 -17.60 7.84
CA LEU A 201 -41.47 -18.26 9.14
C LEU A 201 -41.96 -17.36 10.27
N LEU A 202 -41.58 -16.08 10.26
CA LEU A 202 -42.04 -15.11 11.25
C LEU A 202 -43.55 -14.90 11.16
N GLU A 203 -44.09 -14.76 9.96
CA GLU A 203 -45.53 -14.58 9.74
C GLU A 203 -46.34 -15.79 10.22
N SER A 204 -45.82 -17.01 10.02
CA SER A 204 -46.45 -18.23 10.55
C SER A 204 -46.47 -18.26 12.08
N ALA A 205 -45.44 -17.71 12.72
CA ALA A 205 -45.38 -17.59 14.17
C ALA A 205 -46.27 -16.45 14.69
N GLU A 206 -46.32 -15.32 13.99
CA GLU A 206 -47.20 -14.20 14.32
C GLU A 206 -48.67 -14.62 14.28
N ASP A 207 -49.08 -15.40 13.27
CA ASP A 207 -50.45 -15.91 13.14
C ASP A 207 -50.89 -16.77 14.35
N ILE A 208 -49.97 -17.51 14.98
CA ILE A 208 -50.30 -18.58 15.95
C ILE A 208 -49.95 -18.21 17.39
N VAL A 209 -48.73 -17.73 17.64
CA VAL A 209 -48.22 -17.54 19.00
C VAL A 209 -48.19 -16.08 19.44
N ALA A 210 -48.14 -15.11 18.51
CA ALA A 210 -48.05 -13.70 18.90
C ALA A 210 -49.24 -13.18 19.73
N PRO A 211 -50.52 -13.54 19.46
CA PRO A 211 -51.63 -13.07 20.29
C PRO A 211 -51.46 -13.48 21.76
N MET A 212 -51.11 -14.74 21.99
CA MET A 212 -50.86 -15.30 23.31
C MET A 212 -49.62 -14.68 23.97
N MET A 213 -48.53 -14.45 23.22
CA MET A 213 -47.30 -13.84 23.78
C MET A 213 -47.53 -12.38 24.17
N ARG A 214 -48.26 -11.61 23.35
CA ARG A 214 -48.60 -10.21 23.62
C ARG A 214 -49.51 -10.05 24.83
N GLU A 215 -50.52 -10.92 24.97
CA GLU A 215 -51.41 -10.93 26.14
C GLU A 215 -50.65 -11.21 27.45
N ASN A 216 -49.70 -12.16 27.41
CA ASN A 216 -48.92 -12.54 28.59
C ASN A 216 -47.72 -11.63 28.88
N ARG A 217 -47.41 -10.66 28.01
CA ARG A 217 -46.24 -9.78 28.14
C ARG A 217 -46.22 -9.01 29.46
N ALA A 218 -47.35 -8.42 29.83
CA ALA A 218 -47.48 -7.65 31.08
C ALA A 218 -47.31 -8.55 32.32
N HIS A 219 -47.84 -9.77 32.28
CA HIS A 219 -47.76 -10.74 33.38
C HIS A 219 -46.36 -11.35 33.52
N LEU A 220 -45.64 -11.51 32.41
CA LEU A 220 -44.24 -11.93 32.42
C LEU A 220 -43.37 -10.83 33.03
N ARG A 221 -43.51 -9.59 32.55
CA ARG A 221 -42.69 -8.45 33.00
C ARG A 221 -42.85 -8.15 34.49
N SER A 222 -44.04 -8.37 35.07
CA SER A 222 -44.28 -8.18 36.51
C SER A 222 -43.68 -9.25 37.40
N LYS A 223 -43.30 -10.42 36.86
CA LYS A 223 -42.78 -11.55 37.64
C LYS A 223 -41.24 -11.57 37.76
N TYR A 224 -40.53 -10.70 37.05
CA TYR A 224 -39.07 -10.64 37.10
C TYR A 224 -38.61 -9.46 37.99
N GLU A 225 -37.95 -9.78 39.10
CA GLU A 225 -37.47 -8.80 40.08
C GLU A 225 -36.19 -8.07 39.63
N PHE A 226 -35.45 -8.63 38.68
CA PHE A 226 -34.20 -8.07 38.16
C PHE A 226 -34.44 -7.45 36.78
N ALA A 227 -34.26 -6.12 36.69
CA ALA A 227 -34.41 -5.37 35.44
C ALA A 227 -33.50 -5.92 34.31
N ASP A 228 -32.31 -6.40 34.67
CA ASP A 228 -31.28 -6.88 33.73
C ASP A 228 -31.68 -8.16 32.99
N LEU A 229 -32.59 -8.96 33.55
CA LEU A 229 -33.07 -10.22 32.94
C LEU A 229 -34.29 -10.01 32.03
N ALA A 230 -34.97 -8.88 32.14
CA ALA A 230 -36.13 -8.57 31.31
C ALA A 230 -35.79 -8.47 29.82
N ASP A 231 -34.57 -8.00 29.50
CA ASP A 231 -34.11 -7.81 28.11
C ASP A 231 -33.82 -9.13 27.38
N TYR A 232 -33.63 -10.23 28.11
CA TYR A 232 -33.29 -11.54 27.51
C TYR A 232 -34.50 -12.37 27.12
N ILE A 233 -35.71 -11.98 27.52
CA ILE A 233 -36.93 -12.74 27.23
C ILE A 233 -37.58 -12.21 25.94
N ALA A 234 -37.80 -13.12 24.99
CA ALA A 234 -38.52 -12.79 23.77
C ALA A 234 -40.01 -12.56 24.08
N GLU A 235 -40.42 -11.29 24.10
CA GLU A 235 -41.84 -10.88 24.29
C GLU A 235 -42.69 -11.09 23.03
N GLU A 236 -42.03 -11.28 21.89
CA GLU A 236 -42.62 -11.53 20.57
C GLU A 236 -41.86 -12.68 19.90
N PRO A 237 -42.48 -13.42 18.96
CA PRO A 237 -41.79 -14.51 18.28
C PRO A 237 -40.61 -13.95 17.48
N LYS A 238 -39.44 -14.58 17.64
CA LYS A 238 -38.21 -14.19 16.93
C LYS A 238 -37.72 -15.35 16.09
N VAL A 239 -37.17 -15.05 14.91
CA VAL A 239 -36.53 -16.03 14.04
C VAL A 239 -35.03 -15.77 14.07
N GLY A 240 -34.29 -16.70 14.65
CA GLY A 240 -32.85 -16.83 14.47
C GLY A 240 -32.54 -17.65 13.22
N TRP A 241 -31.34 -17.49 12.69
CA TRP A 241 -30.85 -18.29 11.58
C TRP A 241 -29.38 -18.63 11.78
N GLY A 242 -28.96 -19.76 11.22
CA GLY A 242 -27.58 -20.23 11.20
C GLY A 242 -27.27 -20.93 9.89
N LEU A 243 -25.98 -21.08 9.59
CA LEU A 243 -25.52 -21.79 8.40
C LEU A 243 -25.01 -23.18 8.81
N GLY A 244 -25.63 -24.21 8.26
CA GLY A 244 -25.20 -25.60 8.38
C GLY A 244 -24.39 -26.06 7.16
N ALA A 245 -23.85 -27.28 7.19
CA ALA A 245 -23.01 -27.83 6.12
C ALA A 245 -23.74 -27.98 4.77
N SER A 246 -25.07 -28.15 4.77
CA SER A 246 -25.89 -28.28 3.55
C SER A 246 -27.22 -27.52 3.63
N SER A 247 -27.47 -26.79 4.72
CA SER A 247 -28.75 -26.16 5.03
C SER A 247 -28.57 -24.76 5.62
N VAL A 248 -29.63 -23.94 5.54
CA VAL A 248 -29.78 -22.76 6.41
C VAL A 248 -30.73 -23.17 7.51
N ASP A 249 -30.24 -23.17 8.74
CA ASP A 249 -31.00 -23.62 9.91
C ASP A 249 -31.75 -22.44 10.50
N LEU A 250 -33.08 -22.48 10.44
CA LEU A 250 -33.94 -21.43 10.99
C LEU A 250 -34.47 -21.86 12.35
N THR A 251 -34.24 -21.05 13.37
CA THR A 251 -34.65 -21.32 14.74
C THR A 251 -35.74 -20.34 15.16
N LEU A 252 -36.96 -20.84 15.35
CA LEU A 252 -38.07 -20.05 15.87
C LEU A 252 -38.06 -20.06 17.40
N VAL A 253 -37.94 -18.88 18.00
CA VAL A 253 -37.96 -18.66 19.45
C VAL A 253 -39.31 -18.07 19.84
N TYR A 254 -40.04 -18.77 20.72
CA TYR A 254 -41.33 -18.33 21.26
C TYR A 254 -41.53 -18.89 22.66
N PHE A 255 -42.33 -18.20 23.46
CA PHE A 255 -42.78 -18.67 24.77
C PHE A 255 -44.17 -19.28 24.64
N CYS A 256 -44.44 -20.39 25.35
CA CYS A 256 -45.77 -20.98 25.46
C CYS A 256 -45.93 -21.73 26.79
N PRO A 257 -47.17 -21.95 27.27
CA PRO A 257 -47.41 -22.79 28.44
C PRO A 257 -46.87 -24.20 28.23
N VAL A 258 -46.20 -24.75 29.25
CA VAL A 258 -45.55 -26.07 29.19
C VAL A 258 -46.53 -27.17 28.76
N PHE A 259 -47.75 -27.14 29.29
CA PHE A 259 -48.81 -28.11 28.98
C PHE A 259 -49.34 -28.03 27.54
N ALA A 260 -49.21 -26.87 26.89
CA ALA A 260 -49.67 -26.64 25.52
C ALA A 260 -48.54 -26.69 24.48
N LYS A 261 -47.28 -26.89 24.90
CA LYS A 261 -46.10 -26.88 24.03
C LYS A 261 -46.24 -27.81 22.81
N GLY A 262 -46.76 -29.02 23.02
CA GLY A 262 -46.99 -29.98 21.94
C GLY A 262 -47.99 -29.47 20.90
N ALA A 263 -49.14 -28.95 21.36
CA ALA A 263 -50.19 -28.43 20.48
C ALA A 263 -49.73 -27.19 19.69
N TYR A 264 -49.02 -26.26 20.34
CA TYR A 264 -48.46 -25.09 19.66
C TYR A 264 -47.38 -25.48 18.64
N ARG A 265 -46.47 -26.39 19.01
CA ARG A 265 -45.43 -26.90 18.10
C ARG A 265 -46.05 -27.54 16.85
N THR A 266 -47.05 -28.40 17.01
CA THR A 266 -47.72 -29.05 15.89
C THR A 266 -48.43 -28.05 14.98
N ARG A 267 -49.15 -27.07 15.56
CA ARG A 267 -49.81 -26.01 14.78
C ARG A 267 -48.80 -25.15 14.00
N LEU A 268 -47.70 -24.77 14.63
CA LEU A 268 -46.62 -24.02 13.99
C LEU A 268 -46.00 -24.80 12.85
N VAL A 269 -45.59 -26.05 13.09
CA VAL A 269 -44.96 -26.89 12.05
C VAL A 269 -45.90 -27.08 10.86
N LYS A 270 -47.18 -27.34 11.10
CA LYS A 270 -48.18 -27.48 10.04
C LYS A 270 -48.30 -26.21 9.20
N ARG A 271 -48.46 -25.05 9.86
CA ARG A 271 -48.59 -23.75 9.19
C ARG A 271 -47.34 -23.37 8.40
N ILE A 272 -46.16 -23.63 8.95
CA ILE A 272 -44.87 -23.41 8.28
C ILE A 272 -44.80 -24.30 7.04
N LEU A 273 -45.12 -25.59 7.16
CA LEU A 273 -45.09 -26.52 6.04
C LEU A 273 -46.07 -26.11 4.92
N GLU A 274 -47.27 -25.66 5.28
CA GLU A 274 -48.27 -25.13 4.32
C GLU A 274 -47.79 -23.87 3.59
N LYS A 275 -47.23 -22.89 4.32
CA LYS A 275 -46.70 -21.66 3.68
C LYS A 275 -45.47 -21.96 2.82
N PHE A 276 -44.61 -22.88 3.26
CA PHE A 276 -43.38 -23.22 2.55
C PHE A 276 -43.64 -24.09 1.31
N SER A 277 -44.61 -25.01 1.36
CA SER A 277 -44.96 -25.83 0.20
C SER A 277 -45.61 -25.03 -0.93
N GLY A 278 -46.25 -23.90 -0.62
CA GLY A 278 -46.82 -22.97 -1.60
C GLY A 278 -45.79 -22.12 -2.34
N GLU A 279 -44.53 -22.07 -1.88
CA GLU A 279 -43.49 -21.21 -2.44
C GLU A 279 -42.44 -22.04 -3.20
N THR A 280 -42.42 -21.91 -4.53
CA THR A 280 -41.50 -22.68 -5.42
C THR A 280 -40.02 -22.35 -5.22
N ARG A 281 -39.72 -21.25 -4.52
CA ARG A 281 -38.37 -20.78 -4.22
C ARG A 281 -37.78 -21.38 -2.96
N VAL A 282 -38.56 -22.17 -2.21
CA VAL A 282 -38.13 -22.75 -0.93
C VAL A 282 -38.19 -24.27 -1.03
N ALA A 283 -37.07 -24.91 -0.74
CA ALA A 283 -36.95 -26.36 -0.68
C ALA A 283 -36.39 -26.75 0.69
N PHE A 284 -36.85 -27.90 1.21
CA PHE A 284 -36.24 -28.49 2.39
C PHE A 284 -34.86 -29.03 2.01
N ALA A 285 -33.85 -28.63 2.76
CA ALA A 285 -32.48 -29.06 2.53
C ALA A 285 -32.35 -30.55 2.86
N TYR A 286 -31.74 -31.28 1.94
CA TYR A 286 -31.27 -32.65 2.17
C TYR A 286 -29.73 -32.60 2.26
N PRO A 287 -29.07 -33.61 2.86
CA PRO A 287 -27.62 -33.69 2.83
C PRO A 287 -27.12 -33.65 1.37
N HIS A 288 -26.40 -32.59 1.01
CA HIS A 288 -25.89 -32.39 -0.34
C HIS A 288 -24.42 -32.79 -0.38
N MET A 289 -24.07 -33.73 -1.26
CA MET A 289 -22.69 -34.10 -1.53
C MET A 289 -22.34 -33.76 -2.97
N GLN A 290 -21.30 -32.93 -3.16
CA GLN A 290 -20.74 -32.67 -4.48
C GLN A 290 -19.60 -33.64 -4.74
N MET A 291 -19.81 -34.58 -5.67
CA MET A 291 -18.74 -35.44 -6.15
C MET A 291 -17.92 -34.69 -7.20
N VAL A 292 -16.64 -34.45 -6.91
CA VAL A 292 -15.68 -33.93 -7.90
C VAL A 292 -14.96 -35.14 -8.50
N PRO A 293 -15.21 -35.50 -9.77
CA PRO A 293 -14.49 -36.60 -10.39
C PRO A 293 -13.01 -36.24 -10.55
N SER A 294 -12.11 -37.15 -10.15
CA SER A 294 -10.67 -37.00 -10.37
C SER A 294 -10.35 -37.07 -11.86
N ALA A 295 -9.45 -36.19 -12.33
CA ALA A 295 -9.12 -35.98 -13.75
C ALA A 295 -8.62 -37.24 -14.50
N ASP A 296 -8.30 -38.32 -13.78
CA ASP A 296 -7.71 -39.55 -14.32
C ASP A 296 -8.72 -40.64 -14.74
N LYS A 297 -10.03 -40.39 -14.67
CA LYS A 297 -11.03 -41.29 -15.27
C LYS A 297 -12.06 -40.51 -16.06
N LYS A 298 -11.90 -40.53 -17.40
CA LYS A 298 -13.01 -40.34 -18.34
C LYS A 298 -14.03 -41.43 -18.06
N VAL A 299 -15.02 -41.13 -17.22
CA VAL A 299 -16.23 -41.94 -17.13
C VAL A 299 -17.04 -41.62 -18.37
N SER A 300 -17.09 -42.58 -19.29
CA SER A 300 -18.03 -42.58 -20.40
C SER A 300 -19.44 -42.60 -19.82
N VAL A 301 -20.12 -41.46 -19.81
CA VAL A 301 -21.56 -41.40 -19.59
C VAL A 301 -22.20 -42.03 -20.83
N VAL A 302 -22.64 -43.28 -20.70
CA VAL A 302 -23.57 -43.89 -21.66
C VAL A 302 -24.91 -43.18 -21.46
N ARG A 303 -25.47 -42.73 -22.59
CA ARG A 303 -26.72 -41.99 -22.73
C ARG A 303 -27.92 -42.74 -22.15
#